data_AF-A0A9E5SUH2-F1
#
_entry.id   AF-A0A9E5SUH2-F1
#
_cell.length_a   1.000
_cell.length_b   1.000
_cell.length_c   1.000
_cell.angle_alpha   90.00
_cell.angle_beta   90.00
_cell.angle_gamma   90.00
#
_symmetry.space_group_name_H-M   'P 1'
#
loop_
_entity.id
_entity.type
_entity.pdbx_description
1 polymer ?
#
loop_
_entity_poly.entity_id
_entity_poly.type
_entity_poly.pdbx_seq_one_letter_code
_entity_poly.pdbx_strand_id
1 'polypeptide(L)'
;MVRVTERRKRMTYYPSHCIMTYSRVLMDPLDARPDQILIEDIAHSLSLMTRANGHCRQFYSVAQHSINCALEARNLGLSPRVQLACLLHDAAEAYIADIPRPVKHRLSGFAEIEEYVQAVIFQRFGLDDMTENEWEAVARIDDALLHAEFHALMGIPIFETAPYLSQAYDFGPQDMDSVYRAFIRVFRELVPPPAGARKVVGADGCKGGWAAVALTGDRVDVHVFPTVSDLFAAHADAELFIIDMPIGLPESPEDMRPEKAARRLLSGKASSIFNCPCRQAVYADQKEASAVNKAVLGKALPAQSLGLIPKIRELDEYLTAHPDIRPRVLESHPELCFAMLSGSPVLESKHTSEGQQKRLDILSPLCPTVRGAVEHAGFPKSTAALDDLIDAACLAVVAHLSLERPLKTLPERPQKDARGLTMQMVYAEKIK
;
A
#
# COMPACT_ATOMS: atom_id res chain seq x y z
N MET A 1 -13.86 -44.52 6.96
CA MET A 1 -14.43 -44.16 5.66
C MET A 1 -15.75 -43.40 5.92
N VAL A 2 -15.66 -42.11 6.25
CA VAL A 2 -16.85 -41.27 6.45
C VAL A 2 -17.05 -40.49 5.16
N ARG A 3 -18.07 -40.88 4.39
CA ARG A 3 -18.55 -40.12 3.23
C ARG A 3 -19.15 -38.83 3.75
N VAL A 4 -18.47 -37.71 3.54
CA VAL A 4 -19.10 -36.38 3.61
C VAL A 4 -19.60 -36.07 2.20
N THR A 5 -20.82 -36.50 1.91
CA THR A 5 -21.59 -36.03 0.75
C THR A 5 -22.57 -34.95 1.19
N GLU A 6 -22.61 -33.90 0.36
CA GLU A 6 -23.65 -32.86 0.23
C GLU A 6 -23.64 -31.67 1.21
N ARG A 7 -23.06 -30.55 0.75
CA ARG A 7 -23.78 -29.38 0.21
C ARG A 7 -22.79 -28.21 0.08
N ARG A 8 -22.15 -28.06 -1.07
CA ARG A 8 -21.61 -26.75 -1.48
C ARG A 8 -22.56 -26.19 -2.53
N LYS A 9 -23.28 -25.12 -2.18
CA LYS A 9 -23.79 -24.19 -3.19
C LYS A 9 -22.63 -23.94 -4.16
N ARG A 10 -22.84 -24.14 -5.47
CA ARG A 10 -21.83 -23.74 -6.48
C ARG A 10 -21.42 -22.30 -6.14
N MET A 11 -20.16 -22.06 -5.79
CA MET A 11 -19.60 -20.72 -5.74
C MET A 11 -19.65 -20.21 -7.19
N THR A 12 -20.65 -19.39 -7.51
CA THR A 12 -20.94 -19.00 -8.90
C THR A 12 -20.04 -17.89 -9.43
N TYR A 13 -19.08 -17.40 -8.64
CA TYR A 13 -18.19 -16.29 -9.04
C TYR A 13 -16.69 -16.58 -8.84
N TYR A 14 -16.33 -17.54 -7.99
CA TYR A 14 -14.94 -17.83 -7.64
C TYR A 14 -14.50 -19.11 -8.38
N PRO A 15 -13.54 -19.03 -9.31
CA PRO A 15 -13.08 -20.20 -10.03
C PRO A 15 -12.49 -21.22 -9.06
N SER A 16 -12.96 -22.46 -9.08
CA SER A 16 -12.51 -23.48 -8.11
C SER A 16 -11.04 -23.88 -8.24
N HIS A 17 -10.39 -23.48 -9.33
CA HIS A 17 -8.96 -23.69 -9.61
C HIS A 17 -8.08 -22.53 -9.16
N CYS A 18 -8.64 -21.36 -8.85
CA CYS A 18 -7.86 -20.19 -8.44
C CYS A 18 -7.81 -20.02 -6.93
N ILE A 19 -6.71 -19.44 -6.46
CA ILE A 19 -6.61 -18.76 -5.17
C ILE A 19 -6.89 -17.26 -5.37
N MET A 20 -7.55 -16.64 -4.41
CA MET A 20 -7.65 -15.20 -4.28
C MET A 20 -6.61 -14.78 -3.27
N THR A 21 -5.60 -14.09 -3.75
CA THR A 21 -4.53 -13.59 -2.90
C THR A 21 -5.03 -12.49 -1.98
N TYR A 22 -4.18 -12.11 -1.04
CA TYR A 22 -4.44 -11.03 -0.10
C TYR A 22 -4.76 -9.70 -0.83
N SER A 23 -4.03 -9.39 -1.90
CA SER A 23 -4.20 -8.22 -2.76
C SER A 23 -5.37 -8.33 -3.75
N ARG A 24 -6.23 -9.35 -3.60
CA ARG A 24 -7.39 -9.63 -4.48
C ARG A 24 -7.04 -10.01 -5.91
N VAL A 25 -5.84 -10.55 -6.12
CA VAL A 25 -5.48 -11.15 -7.41
C VAL A 25 -6.03 -12.57 -7.45
N LEU A 26 -6.78 -12.90 -8.51
CA LEU A 26 -7.13 -14.29 -8.80
C LEU A 26 -5.95 -14.94 -9.52
N MET A 27 -5.37 -15.96 -8.92
CA MET A 27 -4.17 -16.66 -9.41
C MET A 27 -4.43 -18.16 -9.44
N ASP A 28 -4.12 -18.81 -10.56
CA ASP A 28 -4.12 -20.27 -10.69
C ASP A 28 -2.67 -20.75 -10.54
N PRO A 29 -2.32 -21.54 -9.51
CA PRO A 29 -0.95 -22.04 -9.36
C PRO A 29 -0.46 -22.90 -10.54
N LEU A 30 -1.38 -23.47 -11.34
CA LEU A 30 -1.05 -24.29 -12.52
C LEU A 30 -0.99 -23.48 -13.83
N ASP A 31 -1.37 -22.20 -13.79
CA ASP A 31 -1.34 -21.26 -14.92
C ASP A 31 -0.95 -19.87 -14.41
N ALA A 32 0.09 -19.83 -13.59
CA ALA A 32 0.58 -18.62 -12.95
C ALA A 32 1.24 -17.72 -13.99
N ARG A 33 0.93 -16.43 -13.95
CA ARG A 33 1.56 -15.43 -14.83
C ARG A 33 2.38 -14.42 -14.03
N PRO A 34 3.51 -13.91 -14.58
CA PRO A 34 4.35 -12.96 -13.87
C PRO A 34 3.61 -11.71 -13.37
N ASP A 35 2.65 -11.18 -14.12
CA ASP A 35 1.86 -9.99 -13.75
C ASP A 35 0.94 -10.22 -12.53
N GLN A 36 0.66 -11.48 -12.18
CA GLN A 36 -0.12 -11.85 -11.00
C GLN A 36 0.74 -12.04 -9.74
N ILE A 37 2.07 -12.09 -9.88
CA ILE A 37 2.99 -12.28 -8.77
C ILE A 37 3.31 -10.93 -8.14
N LEU A 38 2.77 -10.71 -6.95
CA LEU A 38 2.98 -9.51 -6.15
C LEU A 38 3.80 -9.85 -4.92
N ILE A 39 4.81 -9.02 -4.64
CA ILE A 39 5.67 -9.22 -3.47
C ILE A 39 4.90 -9.06 -2.16
N GLU A 40 3.87 -8.22 -2.15
CA GLU A 40 2.97 -8.02 -1.01
C GLU A 40 2.18 -9.29 -0.67
N ASP A 41 1.79 -10.08 -1.68
CA ASP A 41 1.08 -11.34 -1.45
C ASP A 41 2.02 -12.42 -0.90
N ILE A 42 3.24 -12.50 -1.44
CA ILE A 42 4.29 -13.40 -0.95
C ILE A 42 4.63 -13.05 0.50
N ALA A 43 4.98 -11.79 0.78
CA ALA A 43 5.35 -11.34 2.12
C ALA A 43 4.22 -11.59 3.13
N HIS A 44 2.97 -11.28 2.77
CA HIS A 44 1.82 -11.50 3.65
C HIS A 44 1.61 -13.00 3.93
N SER A 45 1.58 -13.85 2.90
CA SER A 45 1.36 -15.28 3.06
C SER A 45 2.48 -15.93 3.87
N LEU A 46 3.75 -15.68 3.51
CA LEU A 46 4.92 -16.27 4.19
C LEU A 46 5.08 -15.80 5.63
N SER A 47 4.64 -14.58 5.96
CA SER A 47 4.66 -14.06 7.34
C SER A 47 3.66 -14.74 8.27
N LEU A 48 2.61 -15.36 7.70
CA LEU A 48 1.62 -16.17 8.42
C LEU A 48 1.94 -17.67 8.40
N MET A 49 2.81 -18.11 7.48
CA MET A 49 3.11 -19.52 7.27
C MET A 49 4.17 -20.01 8.28
N THR A 50 3.79 -20.95 9.14
CA THR A 50 4.71 -21.57 10.12
C THR A 50 5.65 -22.57 9.45
N ARG A 51 6.93 -22.54 9.81
CA ARG A 51 7.85 -23.61 9.45
C ARG A 51 7.60 -24.89 10.24
N ALA A 52 8.07 -26.01 9.69
CA ALA A 52 7.96 -27.34 10.27
C ALA A 52 6.52 -27.72 10.64
N ASN A 53 5.54 -27.22 9.88
CA ASN A 53 4.11 -27.45 10.10
C ASN A 53 3.67 -27.18 11.55
N GLY A 54 4.26 -26.15 12.18
CA GLY A 54 3.92 -25.71 13.53
C GLY A 54 4.47 -26.56 14.67
N HIS A 55 5.43 -27.46 14.42
CA HIS A 55 6.03 -28.30 15.47
C HIS A 55 7.21 -27.64 16.22
N CYS A 56 7.66 -26.47 15.78
CA CYS A 56 8.63 -25.65 16.52
C CYS A 56 8.06 -25.27 17.91
N ARG A 57 8.94 -25.11 18.91
CA ARG A 57 8.53 -24.76 20.29
C ARG A 57 7.85 -23.39 20.40
N GLN A 58 7.99 -22.55 19.38
CA GLN A 58 7.36 -21.24 19.25
C GLN A 58 7.08 -20.96 17.77
N PHE A 59 6.24 -19.96 17.49
CA PHE A 59 5.97 -19.50 16.14
C PHE A 59 7.25 -19.01 15.47
N TYR A 60 7.53 -19.53 14.28
CA TYR A 60 8.62 -19.10 13.41
C TYR A 60 8.15 -19.24 11.97
N SER A 61 8.10 -18.12 11.24
CA SER A 61 7.50 -18.08 9.92
C SER A 61 8.49 -18.36 8.79
N VAL A 62 7.98 -18.76 7.63
CA VAL A 62 8.78 -18.92 6.40
C VAL A 62 9.41 -17.59 6.00
N ALA A 63 8.70 -16.47 6.19
CA ALA A 63 9.27 -15.15 5.94
C ALA A 63 10.46 -14.81 6.86
N GLN A 64 10.42 -15.20 8.15
CA GLN A 64 11.56 -15.02 9.06
C GLN A 64 12.81 -15.77 8.55
N HIS A 65 12.62 -17.02 8.12
CA HIS A 65 13.68 -17.82 7.50
C HIS A 65 14.25 -17.13 6.25
N SER A 66 13.38 -16.77 5.30
CA SER A 66 13.76 -16.11 4.06
C SER A 66 14.54 -14.80 4.28
N ILE A 67 14.11 -13.98 5.25
CA ILE A 67 14.83 -12.75 5.64
C ILE A 67 16.22 -13.09 6.17
N ASN A 68 16.33 -14.06 7.07
CA ASN A 68 17.61 -14.44 7.66
C ASN A 68 18.57 -15.01 6.60
N CYS A 69 18.07 -15.77 5.61
CA CYS A 69 18.85 -16.21 4.45
C CYS A 69 19.39 -15.04 3.63
N ALA A 70 18.55 -14.04 3.32
CA ALA A 70 18.98 -12.84 2.60
C ALA A 70 20.02 -12.02 3.38
N LEU A 71 19.87 -11.94 4.71
CA LEU A 71 20.83 -11.26 5.60
C LEU A 71 22.17 -12.02 5.67
N GLU A 72 22.16 -13.35 5.73
CA GLU A 72 23.39 -14.16 5.68
C GLU A 72 24.11 -13.97 4.35
N ALA A 73 23.39 -14.01 3.23
CA ALA A 73 23.96 -13.73 1.91
C ALA A 73 24.62 -12.33 1.86
N ARG A 74 24.01 -11.33 2.49
CA ARG A 74 24.56 -9.97 2.61
C ARG A 74 25.83 -9.94 3.44
N ASN A 75 25.85 -10.60 4.59
CA ASN A 75 27.02 -10.63 5.48
C ASN A 75 28.21 -11.37 4.85
N LEU A 76 27.94 -12.38 4.04
CA LEU A 76 28.96 -13.08 3.25
C LEU A 76 29.45 -12.26 2.05
N GLY A 77 28.91 -11.06 1.82
CA GLY A 77 29.30 -10.18 0.72
C GLY A 77 28.84 -10.68 -0.65
N LEU A 78 27.80 -11.51 -0.71
CA LEU A 78 27.26 -12.02 -1.98
C LEU A 78 26.48 -10.91 -2.72
N SER A 79 26.32 -11.09 -4.03
CA SER A 79 25.67 -10.08 -4.89
C SER A 79 24.24 -9.79 -4.44
N PRO A 80 23.70 -8.57 -4.70
CA PRO A 80 22.29 -8.25 -4.43
C PRO A 80 21.31 -9.24 -5.08
N ARG A 81 21.71 -9.80 -6.23
CA ARG A 81 20.96 -10.83 -6.94
C ARG A 81 20.87 -12.14 -6.15
N VAL A 82 21.98 -12.63 -5.59
CA VAL A 82 21.96 -13.82 -4.70
C VAL A 82 21.20 -13.53 -3.41
N GLN A 83 21.33 -12.32 -2.85
CA GLN A 83 20.52 -11.91 -1.68
C GLN A 83 19.03 -11.96 -1.98
N LEU A 84 18.60 -11.51 -3.17
CA LEU A 84 17.20 -11.56 -3.60
C LEU A 84 16.74 -13.00 -3.83
N ALA A 85 17.58 -13.85 -4.43
CA ALA A 85 17.30 -15.27 -4.57
C ALA A 85 17.12 -15.95 -3.21
N CYS A 86 17.97 -15.66 -2.22
CA CYS A 86 17.79 -16.13 -0.84
C CYS A 86 16.48 -15.64 -0.21
N LEU A 87 16.03 -14.41 -0.49
CA LEU A 87 14.75 -13.89 0.01
C LEU A 87 13.55 -14.60 -0.62
N LEU A 88 13.67 -15.07 -1.86
CA LEU A 88 12.56 -15.57 -2.66
C LEU A 88 12.59 -17.09 -2.90
N HIS A 89 13.56 -17.83 -2.36
CA HIS A 89 13.73 -19.25 -2.66
C HIS A 89 12.52 -20.11 -2.24
N ASP A 90 11.84 -19.75 -1.15
CA ASP A 90 10.61 -20.40 -0.66
C ASP A 90 9.32 -19.67 -1.12
N ALA A 91 9.41 -18.74 -2.08
CA ALA A 91 8.28 -17.88 -2.44
C ALA A 91 7.07 -18.64 -3.02
N ALA A 92 7.27 -19.77 -3.69
CA ALA A 92 6.18 -20.60 -4.19
C ALA A 92 5.26 -21.11 -3.07
N GLU A 93 5.79 -21.31 -1.86
CA GLU A 93 5.01 -21.74 -0.69
C GLU A 93 3.85 -20.79 -0.38
N ALA A 94 3.98 -19.50 -0.71
CA ALA A 94 2.92 -18.52 -0.57
C ALA A 94 1.62 -18.91 -1.29
N TYR A 95 1.72 -19.74 -2.33
CA TYR A 95 0.63 -20.14 -3.22
C TYR A 95 0.27 -21.63 -3.14
N ILE A 96 1.21 -22.50 -2.75
CA ILE A 96 1.02 -23.96 -2.72
C ILE A 96 1.24 -24.62 -1.35
N ALA A 97 1.61 -23.83 -0.32
CA ALA A 97 1.93 -24.20 1.06
C ALA A 97 3.30 -24.85 1.32
N ASP A 98 3.85 -24.62 2.52
CA ASP A 98 5.02 -25.32 3.09
C ASP A 98 4.64 -26.76 3.44
N ILE A 99 5.10 -27.71 2.63
CA ILE A 99 4.92 -29.14 2.87
C ILE A 99 6.19 -29.71 3.51
N PRO A 100 6.11 -30.30 4.72
CA PRO A 100 7.26 -30.92 5.37
C PRO A 100 7.98 -31.92 4.48
N ARG A 101 9.31 -31.81 4.44
CA ARG A 101 10.23 -32.63 3.62
C ARG A 101 9.91 -34.15 3.63
N PRO A 102 9.56 -34.81 4.75
CA PRO A 102 9.25 -36.25 4.75
C PRO A 102 8.02 -36.65 3.91
N VAL A 103 7.07 -35.73 3.70
CA VAL A 103 5.84 -35.95 2.93
C VAL A 103 6.02 -35.52 1.48
N LYS A 104 6.76 -34.44 1.24
CA LYS A 104 6.94 -33.80 -0.08
C LYS A 104 7.33 -34.80 -1.18
N HIS A 105 8.34 -35.64 -0.95
CA HIS A 105 8.79 -36.65 -1.92
C HIS A 105 7.79 -37.80 -2.20
N ARG A 106 6.67 -37.85 -1.48
CA ARG A 106 5.63 -38.87 -1.65
C ARG A 106 4.40 -38.33 -2.38
N LEU A 107 4.35 -37.03 -2.68
CA LEU A 107 3.25 -36.38 -3.39
C LEU A 107 3.59 -36.28 -4.88
N SER A 108 2.99 -37.17 -5.69
CA SER A 108 3.12 -37.12 -7.16
C SER A 108 2.57 -35.80 -7.69
N GLY A 109 3.29 -35.14 -8.61
CA GLY A 109 2.84 -33.87 -9.20
C GLY A 109 3.25 -32.62 -8.42
N PHE A 110 3.58 -32.73 -7.12
CA PHE A 110 3.80 -31.56 -6.27
C PHE A 110 5.08 -30.81 -6.63
N ALA A 111 6.17 -31.56 -6.86
CA ALA A 111 7.46 -30.97 -7.22
C ALA A 111 7.38 -30.24 -8.56
N GLU A 112 6.70 -30.81 -9.57
CA GLU A 112 6.55 -30.14 -10.86
C GLU A 112 5.75 -28.82 -10.76
N ILE A 113 4.73 -28.79 -9.89
CA ILE A 113 3.93 -27.58 -9.66
C ILE A 113 4.75 -26.52 -8.92
N GLU A 114 5.49 -26.92 -7.89
CA GLU A 114 6.35 -26.02 -7.13
C GLU A 114 7.43 -25.40 -8.00
N GLU A 115 8.14 -26.22 -8.79
CA GLU A 115 9.15 -25.77 -9.74
C GLU A 115 8.56 -24.78 -10.76
N TYR A 116 7.36 -25.05 -11.26
CA TYR A 116 6.67 -24.15 -12.20
C TYR A 116 6.34 -22.79 -11.57
N VAL A 117 5.68 -22.77 -10.40
CA VAL A 117 5.33 -21.52 -9.72
C VAL A 117 6.59 -20.74 -9.36
N GLN A 118 7.61 -21.43 -8.85
CA GLN A 118 8.88 -20.82 -8.48
C GLN A 118 9.60 -20.22 -9.70
N ALA A 119 9.57 -20.89 -10.86
CA ALA A 119 10.12 -20.36 -12.10
C ALA A 119 9.40 -19.08 -12.57
N VAL A 120 8.06 -19.02 -12.46
CA VAL A 120 7.29 -17.80 -12.78
C VAL A 120 7.63 -16.65 -11.83
N ILE A 121 7.82 -16.94 -10.53
CA ILE A 121 8.27 -15.94 -9.55
C ILE A 121 9.67 -15.43 -9.89
N PHE A 122 10.61 -16.32 -10.21
CA PHE A 122 11.96 -15.92 -10.60
C PHE A 122 11.98 -15.12 -11.90
N GLN A 123 11.19 -15.49 -12.90
CA GLN A 123 11.02 -14.67 -14.10
C GLN A 123 10.50 -13.27 -13.77
N ARG A 124 9.49 -13.15 -12.90
CA ARG A 124 8.92 -11.86 -12.49
C ARG A 124 9.95 -10.92 -11.85
N PHE A 125 10.91 -11.48 -11.11
CA PHE A 125 11.90 -10.71 -10.37
C PHE A 125 13.31 -10.77 -10.99
N GLY A 126 13.44 -11.26 -12.23
CA GLY A 126 14.70 -11.28 -12.99
C GLY A 126 15.76 -12.20 -12.38
N LEU A 127 15.37 -13.41 -11.99
CA LEU A 127 16.22 -14.47 -11.42
C LEU A 127 16.22 -15.75 -12.26
N ASP A 128 15.62 -15.74 -13.45
CA ASP A 128 15.48 -16.90 -14.34
C ASP A 128 16.79 -17.33 -15.01
N ASP A 129 17.78 -16.44 -15.07
CA ASP A 129 19.11 -16.69 -15.66
C ASP A 129 20.23 -16.91 -14.60
N MET A 130 19.87 -17.34 -13.39
CA MET A 130 20.83 -17.61 -12.30
C MET A 130 21.78 -18.76 -12.65
N THR A 131 23.06 -18.59 -12.33
CA THR A 131 24.09 -19.61 -12.56
C THR A 131 24.04 -20.72 -11.51
N GLU A 132 24.60 -21.89 -11.85
CA GLU A 132 24.71 -23.02 -10.90
C GLU A 132 25.43 -22.61 -9.61
N ASN A 133 26.55 -21.86 -9.71
CA ASN A 133 27.30 -21.38 -8.54
C ASN A 133 26.47 -20.45 -7.64
N GLU A 134 25.58 -19.64 -8.23
CA GLU A 134 24.68 -18.78 -7.45
C GLU A 134 23.62 -19.62 -6.72
N TRP A 135 23.07 -20.65 -7.38
CA TRP A 135 22.13 -21.58 -6.74
C TRP A 135 22.78 -22.42 -5.63
N GLU A 136 24.02 -22.87 -5.83
CA GLU A 136 24.80 -23.54 -4.79
C GLU A 136 25.02 -22.63 -3.57
N ALA A 137 25.22 -21.33 -3.78
CA ALA A 137 25.34 -20.37 -2.68
C ALA A 137 24.01 -20.21 -1.92
N VAL A 138 22.87 -20.13 -2.62
CA VAL A 138 21.54 -20.08 -2.00
C VAL A 138 21.28 -21.34 -1.18
N ALA A 139 21.48 -22.52 -1.77
CA ALA A 139 21.25 -23.81 -1.11
C ALA A 139 22.12 -23.98 0.15
N ARG A 140 23.40 -23.58 0.09
CA ARG A 140 24.29 -23.62 1.25
C ARG A 140 23.80 -22.74 2.39
N ILE A 141 23.24 -21.56 2.08
CA ILE A 141 22.72 -20.63 3.09
C ILE A 141 21.43 -21.16 3.70
N ASP A 142 20.50 -21.66 2.88
CA ASP A 142 19.26 -22.30 3.35
C ASP A 142 19.58 -23.47 4.30
N ASP A 143 20.45 -24.40 3.91
CA ASP A 143 20.85 -25.53 4.76
C ASP A 143 21.49 -25.07 6.09
N ALA A 144 22.31 -24.01 6.06
CA ALA A 144 22.93 -23.47 7.26
C ALA A 144 21.90 -22.88 8.24
N LEU A 145 20.92 -22.15 7.71
CA LEU A 145 19.80 -21.58 8.48
C LEU A 145 18.88 -22.67 8.99
N LEU A 146 18.48 -23.62 8.15
CA LEU A 146 17.68 -24.80 8.53
C LEU A 146 18.31 -25.54 9.71
N HIS A 147 19.61 -25.79 9.66
CA HIS A 147 20.32 -26.46 10.75
C HIS A 147 20.25 -25.67 12.06
N ALA A 148 20.56 -24.36 12.01
CA ALA A 148 20.55 -23.50 13.18
C ALA A 148 19.15 -23.35 13.79
N GLU A 149 18.13 -23.22 12.94
CA GLU A 149 16.72 -23.15 13.32
C GLU A 149 16.27 -24.41 14.05
N PHE A 150 16.51 -25.60 13.48
CA PHE A 150 16.11 -26.86 14.10
C PHE A 150 16.86 -27.12 15.41
N HIS A 151 18.15 -26.79 15.47
CA HIS A 151 18.90 -26.89 16.71
C HIS A 151 18.30 -25.98 17.80
N ALA A 152 18.00 -24.72 17.47
CA ALA A 152 17.46 -23.75 18.44
C ALA A 152 15.99 -24.02 18.83
N LEU A 153 15.13 -24.33 17.85
CA LEU A 153 13.68 -24.41 18.02
C LEU A 153 13.17 -25.80 18.37
N MET A 154 13.94 -26.85 18.04
CA MET A 154 13.54 -28.26 18.22
C MET A 154 14.54 -29.04 19.08
N GLY A 155 15.77 -28.53 19.29
CA GLY A 155 16.81 -29.20 20.07
C GLY A 155 17.44 -30.41 19.37
N ILE A 156 17.27 -30.52 18.05
CA ILE A 156 17.76 -31.65 17.25
C ILE A 156 18.60 -31.08 16.08
N PRO A 157 19.86 -31.52 15.89
CA PRO A 157 20.64 -31.14 14.72
C PRO A 157 20.15 -31.87 13.46
N ILE A 158 20.12 -31.17 12.32
CA ILE A 158 19.78 -31.76 11.01
C ILE A 158 20.98 -32.45 10.36
N PHE A 159 22.17 -31.86 10.51
CA PHE A 159 23.42 -32.37 9.94
C PHE A 159 24.38 -32.76 11.05
N GLU A 160 25.28 -33.70 10.78
CA GLU A 160 26.30 -34.11 11.76
C GLU A 160 27.28 -32.97 12.09
N THR A 161 27.67 -32.21 11.06
CA THR A 161 28.51 -31.01 11.20
C THR A 161 27.68 -29.79 10.85
N ALA A 162 27.65 -28.82 11.77
CA ALA A 162 26.95 -27.56 11.55
C ALA A 162 27.57 -26.80 10.36
N PRO A 163 26.78 -26.44 9.34
CA PRO A 163 27.26 -25.56 8.27
C PRO A 163 27.66 -24.19 8.84
N TYR A 164 28.55 -23.50 8.12
CA TYR A 164 29.05 -22.20 8.56
C TYR A 164 27.97 -21.11 8.44
N LEU A 165 27.89 -20.25 9.46
CA LEU A 165 27.16 -18.99 9.47
C LEU A 165 28.09 -17.84 9.86
N SER A 166 27.91 -16.70 9.20
CA SER A 166 28.68 -15.48 9.47
C SER A 166 28.40 -14.90 10.86
N GLN A 167 27.22 -15.16 11.41
CA GLN A 167 26.78 -14.68 12.72
C GLN A 167 25.73 -15.60 13.35
N ALA A 168 25.40 -15.33 14.62
CA ALA A 168 24.22 -15.92 15.26
C ALA A 168 22.95 -15.16 14.86
N TYR A 169 21.83 -15.89 14.77
CA TYR A 169 20.52 -15.36 14.43
C TYR A 169 19.53 -15.51 15.58
N ASP A 170 18.61 -14.55 15.70
CA ASP A 170 17.48 -14.64 16.63
C ASP A 170 16.31 -15.36 15.97
N PHE A 171 15.91 -16.48 16.58
CA PHE A 171 14.77 -17.31 16.15
C PHE A 171 13.55 -17.12 17.05
N GLY A 172 13.50 -16.02 17.81
CA GLY A 172 12.36 -15.61 18.61
C GLY A 172 11.08 -15.39 17.77
N PRO A 173 9.90 -15.47 18.41
CA PRO A 173 8.65 -15.24 17.73
C PRO A 173 8.51 -13.75 17.39
N GLN A 174 8.10 -13.45 16.16
CA GLN A 174 7.80 -12.09 15.72
C GLN A 174 6.35 -11.98 15.25
N ASP A 175 5.75 -10.81 15.39
CA ASP A 175 4.41 -10.56 14.86
C ASP A 175 4.42 -10.44 13.33
N MET A 176 3.29 -10.80 12.73
CA MET A 176 3.12 -10.86 11.28
C MET A 176 3.45 -9.53 10.60
N ASP A 177 2.95 -8.40 11.13
CA ASP A 177 3.15 -7.10 10.49
C ASP A 177 4.62 -6.66 10.53
N SER A 178 5.34 -6.96 11.61
CA SER A 178 6.79 -6.68 11.73
C SER A 178 7.60 -7.50 10.75
N VAL A 179 7.28 -8.79 10.59
CA VAL A 179 7.95 -9.68 9.62
C VAL A 179 7.62 -9.24 8.20
N TYR A 180 6.36 -8.94 7.89
CA TYR A 180 5.94 -8.41 6.59
C TYR A 180 6.74 -7.16 6.21
N ARG A 181 6.79 -6.17 7.11
CA ARG A 181 7.53 -4.92 6.87
C ARG A 181 9.02 -5.17 6.65
N ALA A 182 9.61 -6.09 7.42
CA ALA A 182 11.01 -6.45 7.26
C ALA A 182 11.28 -7.12 5.90
N PHE A 183 10.42 -8.05 5.48
CA PHE A 183 10.49 -8.71 4.17
C PHE A 183 10.41 -7.71 3.02
N ILE A 184 9.39 -6.84 3.04
CA ILE A 184 9.18 -5.80 2.03
C ILE A 184 10.34 -4.81 2.01
N ARG A 185 10.90 -4.44 3.17
CA ARG A 185 12.09 -3.56 3.25
C ARG A 185 13.29 -4.20 2.56
N VAL A 186 13.62 -5.45 2.90
CA VAL A 186 14.75 -6.17 2.28
C VAL A 186 14.55 -6.28 0.78
N PHE A 187 13.35 -6.62 0.32
CA PHE A 187 13.02 -6.65 -1.10
C PHE A 187 13.24 -5.30 -1.79
N ARG A 188 12.74 -4.19 -1.21
CA ARG A 188 12.87 -2.84 -1.79
C ARG A 188 14.31 -2.30 -1.82
N GLU A 189 15.16 -2.77 -0.91
CA GLU A 189 16.61 -2.47 -0.94
C GLU A 189 17.30 -3.16 -2.13
N LEU A 190 16.80 -4.34 -2.52
CA LEU A 190 17.37 -5.16 -3.59
C LEU A 190 16.75 -4.89 -4.97
N VAL A 191 15.48 -4.43 -4.99
CA VAL A 191 14.70 -4.18 -6.21
C VAL A 191 14.27 -2.71 -6.22
N PRO A 192 15.14 -1.80 -6.69
CA PRO A 192 14.78 -0.38 -6.84
C PRO A 192 13.76 -0.19 -7.97
N PRO A 193 12.98 0.91 -7.96
CA PRO A 193 12.13 1.25 -9.09
C PRO A 193 12.93 1.38 -10.40
N PRO A 194 12.32 1.11 -11.57
CA PRO A 194 12.96 1.30 -12.86
C PRO A 194 13.50 2.73 -13.02
N ALA A 195 14.64 2.87 -13.69
CA ALA A 195 15.20 4.19 -13.99
C ALA A 195 14.20 5.02 -14.81
N GLY A 196 13.95 6.25 -14.39
CA GLY A 196 12.97 7.15 -15.02
C GLY A 196 11.50 6.82 -14.70
N ALA A 197 11.23 5.92 -13.74
CA ALA A 197 9.87 5.69 -13.26
C ALA A 197 9.27 6.99 -12.72
N ARG A 198 8.09 7.33 -13.25
CA ARG A 198 7.35 8.55 -12.88
C ARG A 198 6.82 8.39 -11.46
N LYS A 199 6.90 9.46 -10.68
CA LYS A 199 6.49 9.48 -9.28
C LYS A 199 5.30 10.41 -9.06
N VAL A 200 4.31 9.93 -8.33
CA VAL A 200 3.13 10.70 -7.92
C VAL A 200 2.82 10.47 -6.45
N VAL A 201 2.15 11.42 -5.82
CA VAL A 201 1.86 11.39 -4.38
C VAL A 201 0.40 11.74 -4.12
N GLY A 202 -0.26 10.95 -3.29
CA GLY A 202 -1.53 11.29 -2.66
C GLY A 202 -1.31 11.65 -1.20
N ALA A 203 -2.00 12.67 -0.69
CA ALA A 203 -1.87 13.06 0.71
C ALA A 203 -3.19 13.47 1.37
N ASP A 204 -3.34 13.11 2.64
CA ASP A 204 -4.47 13.47 3.49
C ASP A 204 -3.99 13.97 4.87
N GLY A 205 -4.78 14.83 5.50
CA GLY A 205 -4.49 15.34 6.83
C GLY A 205 -4.78 14.30 7.92
N CYS A 206 -3.76 13.90 8.68
CA CYS A 206 -3.91 13.00 9.82
C CYS A 206 -3.47 13.66 11.13
N LYS A 207 -3.61 12.95 12.26
CA LYS A 207 -3.22 13.46 13.59
C LYS A 207 -1.73 13.80 13.69
N GLY A 208 -0.88 13.02 13.02
CA GLY A 208 0.57 13.18 12.98
C GLY A 208 1.06 14.21 11.97
N GLY A 209 0.16 14.86 11.23
CA GLY A 209 0.52 15.76 10.13
C GLY A 209 -0.15 15.34 8.83
N TRP A 210 0.62 14.90 7.85
CA TRP A 210 0.18 14.55 6.52
C TRP A 210 0.50 13.09 6.24
N ALA A 211 -0.54 12.26 6.15
CA ALA A 211 -0.41 10.90 5.63
C ALA A 211 -0.18 11.00 4.13
N ALA A 212 0.85 10.32 3.62
CA ALA A 212 1.23 10.39 2.23
C ALA A 212 1.53 9.00 1.67
N VAL A 213 1.04 8.76 0.46
CA VAL A 213 1.29 7.55 -0.32
C VAL A 213 1.95 7.95 -1.62
N ALA A 214 3.17 7.48 -1.84
CA ALA A 214 3.95 7.73 -3.05
C ALA A 214 3.97 6.49 -3.93
N LEU A 215 3.64 6.65 -5.21
CA LEU A 215 3.68 5.60 -6.22
C LEU A 215 4.80 5.90 -7.21
N THR A 216 5.73 4.96 -7.39
CA THR A 216 6.85 5.03 -8.35
C THR A 216 6.99 3.71 -9.09
N GLY A 217 6.41 3.61 -10.30
CA GLY A 217 6.18 2.31 -10.94
C GLY A 217 5.27 1.44 -10.06
N ASP A 218 5.66 0.18 -9.82
CA ASP A 218 4.92 -0.76 -8.96
C ASP A 218 5.12 -0.51 -7.45
N ARG A 219 6.08 0.36 -7.08
CA ARG A 219 6.46 0.60 -5.68
C ARG A 219 5.51 1.59 -5.00
N VAL A 220 5.06 1.21 -3.80
CA VAL A 220 4.20 2.03 -2.93
C VAL A 220 4.88 2.32 -1.60
N ASP A 221 5.22 3.57 -1.35
CA ASP A 221 5.78 4.00 -0.06
C ASP A 221 4.76 4.81 0.73
N VAL A 222 4.61 4.50 2.03
CA VAL A 222 3.68 5.17 2.94
C VAL A 222 4.47 5.90 4.02
N HIS A 223 4.24 7.19 4.17
CA HIS A 223 4.92 8.03 5.14
C HIS A 223 3.94 8.98 5.85
N VAL A 224 4.33 9.47 7.02
CA VAL A 224 3.64 10.55 7.73
C VAL A 224 4.60 11.69 7.95
N PHE A 225 4.23 12.88 7.48
CA PHE A 225 5.05 14.08 7.55
C PHE A 225 4.45 15.09 8.53
N PRO A 226 5.21 15.66 9.48
CA PRO A 226 4.68 16.64 10.43
C PRO A 226 4.08 17.87 9.75
N THR A 227 4.73 18.33 8.67
CA THR A 227 4.33 19.52 7.92
C THR A 227 4.20 19.25 6.42
N VAL A 228 3.47 20.12 5.71
CA VAL A 228 3.36 20.10 4.26
C VAL A 228 4.71 20.43 3.60
N SER A 229 5.56 21.21 4.28
CA SER A 229 6.92 21.50 3.81
C SER A 229 7.78 20.23 3.80
N ASP A 230 7.70 19.42 4.86
CA ASP A 230 8.41 18.13 4.93
C ASP A 230 7.93 17.17 3.84
N LEU A 231 6.61 17.10 3.62
CA LEU A 231 5.98 16.32 2.56
C LEU A 231 6.54 16.68 1.18
N PHE A 232 6.53 17.97 0.84
CA PHE A 232 6.98 18.43 -0.47
C PHE A 232 8.50 18.31 -0.63
N ALA A 233 9.28 18.52 0.43
CA ALA A 233 10.72 18.34 0.40
C ALA A 233 11.12 16.86 0.16
N ALA A 234 10.46 15.93 0.85
CA ALA A 234 10.73 14.49 0.71
C ALA A 234 10.33 13.92 -0.66
N HIS A 235 9.44 14.61 -1.38
CA HIS A 235 8.92 14.20 -2.68
C HIS A 235 9.10 15.28 -3.75
N ALA A 236 10.19 16.06 -3.70
CA ALA A 236 10.44 17.15 -4.66
C ALA A 236 10.48 16.67 -6.13
N ASP A 237 10.83 15.40 -6.33
CA ASP A 237 10.88 14.66 -7.60
C ASP A 237 9.50 14.19 -8.12
N ALA A 238 8.43 14.33 -7.33
CA ALA A 238 7.10 13.94 -7.76
C ALA A 238 6.58 14.87 -8.87
N GLU A 239 5.98 14.26 -9.89
CA GLU A 239 5.35 14.97 -11.01
C GLU A 239 4.00 15.58 -10.62
N LEU A 240 3.29 14.93 -9.69
CA LEU A 240 1.96 15.34 -9.27
C LEU A 240 1.69 14.95 -7.82
N PHE A 241 1.09 15.89 -7.10
CA PHE A 241 0.47 15.73 -5.79
C PHE A 241 -1.04 15.90 -5.92
N ILE A 242 -1.80 14.97 -5.37
CA ILE A 242 -3.25 15.12 -5.14
C ILE A 242 -3.51 15.10 -3.64
N ILE A 243 -4.13 16.16 -3.11
CA ILE A 243 -4.28 16.38 -1.67
C ILE A 243 -5.77 16.56 -1.31
N ASP A 244 -6.24 15.92 -0.23
CA ASP A 244 -7.56 16.17 0.36
C ASP A 244 -7.55 17.40 1.25
N MET A 245 -7.30 18.55 0.63
CA MET A 245 -7.34 19.83 1.32
C MET A 245 -7.74 20.94 0.34
N PRO A 246 -8.59 21.89 0.75
CA PRO A 246 -8.95 23.02 -0.08
C PRO A 246 -7.73 23.80 -0.60
N ILE A 247 -7.65 23.95 -1.93
CA ILE A 247 -6.68 24.78 -2.64
C ILE A 247 -7.44 25.90 -3.34
N GLY A 248 -7.05 27.14 -3.04
CA GLY A 248 -7.81 28.31 -3.43
C GLY A 248 -8.99 28.56 -2.50
N LEU A 249 -8.98 29.72 -1.85
CA LEU A 249 -9.95 30.06 -0.80
C LEU A 249 -10.90 31.15 -1.29
N PRO A 250 -12.23 30.99 -1.12
CA PRO A 250 -13.18 32.03 -1.47
C PRO A 250 -13.02 33.24 -0.53
N GLU A 251 -13.24 34.42 -1.05
CA GLU A 251 -13.27 35.69 -0.31
C GLU A 251 -14.63 36.38 -0.40
N SER A 252 -15.51 35.93 -1.31
CA SER A 252 -16.89 36.39 -1.42
C SER A 252 -17.87 35.26 -1.81
N PRO A 253 -19.19 35.47 -1.67
CA PRO A 253 -20.22 34.50 -2.10
C PRO A 253 -20.23 34.20 -3.61
N GLU A 254 -19.64 35.07 -4.42
CA GLU A 254 -19.53 34.93 -5.88
C GLU A 254 -18.42 33.96 -6.30
N ASP A 255 -17.46 33.69 -5.41
CA ASP A 255 -16.38 32.74 -5.64
C ASP A 255 -16.94 31.31 -5.67
N MET A 256 -16.92 30.72 -6.87
CA MET A 256 -17.46 29.40 -7.12
C MET A 256 -16.42 28.32 -6.80
N ARG A 257 -16.60 27.70 -5.64
CA ARG A 257 -15.86 26.53 -5.19
C ARG A 257 -16.52 25.20 -5.62
N PRO A 258 -15.76 24.09 -5.66
CA PRO A 258 -16.21 22.80 -6.22
C PRO A 258 -17.27 22.06 -5.41
N GLU A 259 -17.51 22.40 -4.14
CA GLU A 259 -18.23 21.53 -3.19
C GLU A 259 -19.68 21.31 -3.64
N LYS A 260 -20.34 22.33 -4.19
CA LYS A 260 -21.72 22.21 -4.68
C LYS A 260 -21.82 21.23 -5.85
N ALA A 261 -20.82 21.21 -6.73
CA ALA A 261 -20.78 20.28 -7.86
C ALA A 261 -20.45 18.86 -7.37
N ALA A 262 -19.45 18.72 -6.50
CA ALA A 262 -19.06 17.42 -5.92
C ALA A 262 -20.23 16.73 -5.17
N ARG A 263 -21.00 17.48 -4.38
CA ARG A 263 -22.16 16.94 -3.65
C ARG A 263 -23.24 16.34 -4.56
N ARG A 264 -23.40 16.85 -5.79
CA ARG A 264 -24.37 16.31 -6.75
C ARG A 264 -23.99 14.93 -7.27
N LEU A 265 -22.70 14.58 -7.21
CA LEU A 265 -22.17 13.28 -7.62
C LEU A 265 -22.18 12.25 -6.48
N LEU A 266 -22.43 12.69 -5.24
CA LEU A 266 -22.37 11.85 -4.03
C LEU A 266 -23.76 11.64 -3.41
N SER A 267 -24.67 11.01 -4.17
CA SER A 267 -26.00 10.65 -3.64
C SER A 267 -25.88 9.78 -2.38
N GLY A 268 -26.56 10.15 -1.29
CA GLY A 268 -26.46 9.47 0.00
C GLY A 268 -25.18 9.75 0.81
N LYS A 269 -24.22 10.49 0.23
CA LYS A 269 -22.92 10.84 0.86
C LYS A 269 -22.54 12.32 0.73
N ALA A 270 -23.45 13.18 0.26
CA ALA A 270 -23.18 14.60 0.05
C ALA A 270 -22.66 15.36 1.29
N SER A 271 -22.91 14.84 2.50
CA SER A 271 -22.40 15.42 3.74
C SER A 271 -20.91 15.16 3.99
N SER A 272 -20.26 14.24 3.26
CA SER A 272 -18.81 14.02 3.37
C SER A 272 -18.00 15.21 2.86
N ILE A 273 -18.53 15.90 1.84
CA ILE A 273 -17.94 17.15 1.33
C ILE A 273 -18.25 18.28 2.31
N PHE A 274 -17.25 18.74 3.06
CA PHE A 274 -17.36 19.92 3.91
C PHE A 274 -17.33 21.20 3.07
N ASN A 275 -17.72 22.35 3.65
CA ASN A 275 -17.58 23.64 2.96
C ASN A 275 -16.20 24.22 3.23
N CYS A 276 -15.47 24.62 2.17
CA CYS A 276 -14.24 25.38 2.33
C CYS A 276 -14.52 26.68 3.12
N PRO A 277 -13.73 26.99 4.15
CA PRO A 277 -13.79 28.29 4.82
C PRO A 277 -13.33 29.42 3.88
N CYS A 278 -13.84 30.63 4.07
CA CYS A 278 -13.29 31.80 3.40
C CYS A 278 -11.89 32.12 3.92
N ARG A 279 -11.09 32.81 3.11
CA ARG A 279 -9.73 33.20 3.49
C ARG A 279 -9.71 33.98 4.81
N GLN A 280 -10.63 34.92 4.98
CA GLN A 280 -10.72 35.72 6.20
C GLN A 280 -10.93 34.85 7.44
N ALA A 281 -11.73 33.78 7.34
CA ALA A 281 -11.92 32.84 8.45
C ALA A 281 -10.68 31.96 8.69
N VAL A 282 -9.97 31.55 7.62
CA VAL A 282 -8.72 30.78 7.74
C VAL A 282 -7.65 31.53 8.50
N TYR A 283 -7.57 32.86 8.34
CA TYR A 283 -6.55 33.71 8.99
C TYR A 283 -7.04 34.41 10.27
N ALA A 284 -8.31 34.27 10.63
CA ALA A 284 -8.85 34.79 11.89
C ALA A 284 -8.37 33.97 13.11
N ASP A 285 -8.66 34.49 14.31
CA ASP A 285 -8.61 33.68 15.52
C ASP A 285 -9.59 32.50 15.39
N GLN A 286 -9.19 31.32 15.83
CA GLN A 286 -9.97 30.10 15.65
C GLN A 286 -11.35 30.18 16.32
N LYS A 287 -11.49 30.94 17.40
CA LYS A 287 -12.78 31.15 18.09
C LYS A 287 -13.73 32.03 17.27
N GLU A 288 -13.19 32.90 16.42
CA GLU A 288 -13.96 33.85 15.62
C GLU A 288 -14.19 33.36 14.18
N ALA A 289 -13.39 32.40 13.70
CA ALA A 289 -13.41 31.90 12.33
C ALA A 289 -14.81 31.53 11.82
N SER A 290 -15.65 30.88 12.64
CA SER A 290 -17.03 30.53 12.24
C SER A 290 -17.92 31.75 12.05
N ALA A 291 -17.78 32.77 12.89
CA ALA A 291 -18.52 34.03 12.79
C ALA A 291 -18.06 34.85 11.57
N VAL A 292 -16.75 34.92 11.34
CA VAL A 292 -16.15 35.56 10.16
C VAL A 292 -16.64 34.88 8.88
N ASN A 293 -16.62 33.54 8.83
CA ASN A 293 -17.12 32.80 7.67
C ASN A 293 -18.60 33.06 7.40
N LYS A 294 -19.41 33.18 8.47
CA LYS A 294 -20.82 33.51 8.34
C LYS A 294 -21.03 34.94 7.81
N ALA A 295 -20.20 35.89 8.24
CA ALA A 295 -20.28 37.27 7.76
C ALA A 295 -19.90 37.39 6.27
N VAL A 296 -18.89 36.63 5.81
CA VAL A 296 -18.40 36.70 4.44
C VAL A 296 -19.23 35.84 3.47
N LEU A 297 -19.49 34.58 3.81
CA LEU A 297 -20.13 33.60 2.91
C LEU A 297 -21.58 33.26 3.28
N GLY A 298 -22.12 33.87 4.33
CA GLY A 298 -23.48 33.60 4.81
C GLY A 298 -23.66 32.25 5.52
N LYS A 299 -22.58 31.52 5.79
CA LYS A 299 -22.62 30.17 6.39
C LYS A 299 -21.66 30.04 7.57
N ALA A 300 -22.13 29.47 8.69
CA ALA A 300 -21.26 29.13 9.81
C ALA A 300 -20.43 27.86 9.51
N LEU A 301 -19.27 27.74 10.14
CA LEU A 301 -18.41 26.56 10.05
C LEU A 301 -18.71 25.57 11.20
N PRO A 302 -18.89 24.27 10.90
CA PRO A 302 -18.99 23.23 11.91
C PRO A 302 -17.63 22.95 12.56
N ALA A 303 -17.63 22.26 13.71
CA ALA A 303 -16.42 21.91 14.45
C ALA A 303 -15.37 21.15 13.61
N GLN A 304 -15.82 20.25 12.74
CA GLN A 304 -14.94 19.52 11.82
C GLN A 304 -14.16 20.46 10.90
N SER A 305 -14.84 21.43 10.27
CA SER A 305 -14.18 22.42 9.40
C SER A 305 -13.25 23.35 10.18
N LEU A 306 -13.59 23.72 11.42
CA LEU A 306 -12.71 24.52 12.28
C LEU A 306 -11.42 23.77 12.66
N GLY A 307 -11.49 22.45 12.80
CA GLY A 307 -10.33 21.60 13.06
C GLY A 307 -9.35 21.51 11.88
N LEU A 308 -9.82 21.72 10.65
CA LEU A 308 -9.00 21.68 9.44
C LEU A 308 -8.29 23.01 9.13
N ILE A 309 -8.75 24.13 9.69
CA ILE A 309 -8.18 25.47 9.43
C ILE A 309 -6.65 25.52 9.53
N PRO A 310 -6.00 24.93 10.55
CA PRO A 310 -4.54 24.96 10.64
C PRO A 310 -3.84 24.35 9.41
N LYS A 311 -4.34 23.21 8.91
CA LYS A 311 -3.78 22.54 7.71
C LYS A 311 -4.11 23.27 6.42
N ILE A 312 -5.32 23.85 6.33
CA ILE A 312 -5.71 24.71 5.20
C ILE A 312 -4.77 25.92 5.12
N ARG A 313 -4.53 26.59 6.26
CA ARG A 313 -3.64 27.74 6.36
C ARG A 313 -2.21 27.35 5.97
N GLU A 314 -1.71 26.25 6.53
CA GLU A 314 -0.37 25.73 6.23
C GLU A 314 -0.16 25.49 4.72
N LEU A 315 -1.09 24.78 4.07
CA LEU A 315 -1.02 24.51 2.63
C LEU A 315 -1.14 25.80 1.79
N ASP A 316 -2.08 26.68 2.14
CA ASP A 316 -2.31 27.93 1.44
C ASP A 316 -1.10 28.88 1.53
N GLU A 317 -0.47 28.99 2.70
CA GLU A 317 0.78 29.75 2.90
C GLU A 317 1.93 29.16 2.09
N TYR A 318 2.10 27.83 2.13
CA TYR A 318 3.16 27.16 1.38
C TYR A 318 3.02 27.37 -0.13
N LEU A 319 1.83 27.13 -0.69
CA LEU A 319 1.57 27.32 -2.12
C LEU A 319 1.67 28.79 -2.53
N THR A 320 1.31 29.72 -1.63
CA THR A 320 1.51 31.16 -1.88
C THR A 320 2.99 31.48 -2.03
N ALA A 321 3.84 30.96 -1.14
CA ALA A 321 5.28 31.21 -1.14
C ALA A 321 6.05 30.50 -2.27
N HIS A 322 5.52 29.38 -2.80
CA HIS A 322 6.19 28.53 -3.80
C HIS A 322 5.37 28.44 -5.10
N PRO A 323 5.39 29.47 -5.97
CA PRO A 323 4.61 29.45 -7.21
C PRO A 323 5.01 28.35 -8.21
N ASP A 324 6.24 27.83 -8.10
CA ASP A 324 6.81 26.78 -8.93
C ASP A 324 6.17 25.40 -8.70
N ILE A 325 5.70 25.11 -7.47
CA ILE A 325 5.05 23.82 -7.17
C ILE A 325 3.58 23.80 -7.55
N ARG A 326 2.91 24.97 -7.60
CA ARG A 326 1.44 25.08 -7.81
C ARG A 326 0.89 24.25 -8.99
N PRO A 327 1.55 24.16 -10.16
CA PRO A 327 1.04 23.37 -11.28
C PRO A 327 1.00 21.85 -10.99
N ARG A 328 1.78 21.39 -10.00
CA ARG A 328 1.91 19.99 -9.61
C ARG A 328 1.08 19.63 -8.36
N VAL A 329 0.31 20.55 -7.78
CA VAL A 329 -0.49 20.27 -6.57
C VAL A 329 -1.96 20.52 -6.86
N LEU A 330 -2.76 19.46 -6.82
CA LEU A 330 -4.19 19.49 -7.11
C LEU A 330 -5.01 19.08 -5.89
N GLU A 331 -6.14 19.75 -5.69
CA GLU A 331 -7.13 19.38 -4.68
C GLU A 331 -8.02 18.25 -5.22
N SER A 332 -8.35 17.28 -4.37
CA SER A 332 -9.37 16.26 -4.63
C SER A 332 -10.04 15.85 -3.32
N HIS A 333 -10.97 14.90 -3.37
CA HIS A 333 -11.64 14.38 -2.18
C HIS A 333 -11.82 12.85 -2.29
N PRO A 334 -11.36 12.04 -1.33
CA PRO A 334 -11.37 10.58 -1.40
C PRO A 334 -12.75 9.98 -1.69
N GLU A 335 -13.81 10.44 -1.03
CA GLU A 335 -15.17 9.91 -1.27
C GLU A 335 -15.68 10.20 -2.70
N LEU A 336 -15.28 11.32 -3.30
CA LEU A 336 -15.57 11.62 -4.70
C LEU A 336 -14.80 10.62 -5.59
N CYS A 337 -13.51 10.44 -5.34
CA CYS A 337 -12.67 9.51 -6.08
C CYS A 337 -13.19 8.07 -6.01
N PHE A 338 -13.50 7.56 -4.82
CA PHE A 338 -14.09 6.23 -4.65
C PHE A 338 -15.39 6.07 -5.43
N ALA A 339 -16.29 7.07 -5.37
CA ALA A 339 -17.55 7.03 -6.11
C ALA A 339 -17.33 7.01 -7.63
N MET A 340 -16.37 7.79 -8.14
CA MET A 340 -16.09 7.86 -9.57
C MET A 340 -15.35 6.62 -10.10
N LEU A 341 -14.51 5.98 -9.28
CA LEU A 341 -13.80 4.76 -9.63
C LEU A 341 -14.71 3.52 -9.57
N SER A 342 -15.61 3.43 -8.58
CA SER A 342 -16.54 2.30 -8.45
C SER A 342 -17.77 2.43 -9.38
N GLY A 343 -18.18 3.67 -9.66
CA GLY A 343 -19.42 4.04 -10.34
C GLY A 343 -20.57 4.40 -9.41
N SER A 344 -20.41 4.27 -8.09
CA SER A 344 -21.40 4.69 -7.08
C SER A 344 -20.77 4.98 -5.71
N PRO A 345 -21.35 5.88 -4.89
CA PRO A 345 -20.79 6.20 -3.57
C PRO A 345 -20.71 4.98 -2.64
N VAL A 346 -19.61 4.87 -1.89
CA VAL A 346 -19.43 3.87 -0.83
C VAL A 346 -20.21 4.31 0.41
N LEU A 347 -21.32 3.64 0.70
CA LEU A 347 -22.24 4.04 1.77
C LEU A 347 -21.71 3.74 3.18
N GLU A 348 -20.88 2.71 3.29
CA GLU A 348 -20.27 2.27 4.54
C GLU A 348 -19.32 3.32 5.10
N SER A 349 -19.31 3.44 6.43
CA SER A 349 -18.45 4.38 7.14
C SER A 349 -16.98 4.05 6.91
N LYS A 350 -16.15 5.06 6.62
CA LYS A 350 -14.70 4.87 6.47
C LYS A 350 -14.00 4.42 7.75
N HIS A 351 -14.65 4.58 8.90
CA HIS A 351 -14.10 4.19 10.21
C HIS A 351 -14.41 2.74 10.60
N THR A 352 -15.19 2.00 9.80
CA THR A 352 -15.48 0.57 10.05
C THR A 352 -14.61 -0.31 9.16
N SER A 353 -14.26 -1.50 9.64
CA SER A 353 -13.49 -2.46 8.85
C SER A 353 -14.17 -2.81 7.53
N GLU A 354 -15.50 -2.92 7.50
CA GLU A 354 -16.25 -3.14 6.25
C GLU A 354 -16.05 -1.99 5.25
N GLY A 355 -16.18 -0.74 5.70
CA GLY A 355 -16.01 0.41 4.81
C GLY A 355 -14.56 0.60 4.35
N GLN A 356 -13.59 0.25 5.18
CA GLN A 356 -12.16 0.23 4.83
C GLN A 356 -11.89 -0.84 3.76
N GLN A 357 -12.40 -2.06 3.95
CA GLN A 357 -12.24 -3.15 2.98
C GLN A 357 -12.88 -2.83 1.63
N LYS A 358 -14.08 -2.22 1.59
CA LYS A 358 -14.70 -1.79 0.33
C LYS A 358 -13.87 -0.76 -0.43
N ARG A 359 -13.24 0.19 0.27
CA ARG A 359 -12.35 1.18 -0.34
C ARG A 359 -11.09 0.51 -0.90
N LEU A 360 -10.47 -0.38 -0.15
CA LEU A 360 -9.32 -1.16 -0.62
C LEU A 360 -9.67 -2.07 -1.81
N ASP A 361 -10.84 -2.70 -1.81
CA ASP A 361 -11.33 -3.53 -2.92
C ASP A 361 -11.56 -2.70 -4.21
N ILE A 362 -11.85 -1.39 -4.10
CA ILE A 362 -11.92 -0.48 -5.26
C ILE A 362 -10.52 -0.15 -5.80
N LEU A 363 -9.53 0.03 -4.92
CA LEU A 363 -8.16 0.39 -5.32
C LEU A 363 -7.35 -0.82 -5.83
N SER A 364 -7.59 -2.02 -5.29
CA SER A 364 -6.76 -3.21 -5.57
C SER A 364 -6.67 -3.54 -7.08
N PRO A 365 -7.76 -3.48 -7.88
CA PRO A 365 -7.66 -3.74 -9.33
C PRO A 365 -6.92 -2.64 -10.12
N LEU A 366 -6.78 -1.44 -9.54
CA LEU A 366 -6.15 -0.28 -10.18
C LEU A 366 -4.68 -0.15 -9.80
N CYS A 367 -4.33 -0.57 -8.57
CA CYS A 367 -2.97 -0.60 -8.06
C CYS A 367 -2.90 -1.69 -6.97
N PRO A 368 -2.56 -2.95 -7.32
CA PRO A 368 -2.65 -4.08 -6.40
C PRO A 368 -1.76 -3.95 -5.17
N THR A 369 -0.59 -3.34 -5.31
CA THR A 369 0.42 -3.18 -4.27
C THR A 369 0.01 -2.21 -3.14
N VAL A 370 -1.02 -1.38 -3.36
CA VAL A 370 -1.48 -0.38 -2.38
C VAL A 370 -2.04 -1.01 -1.11
N ARG A 371 -2.77 -2.13 -1.21
CA ARG A 371 -3.43 -2.75 -0.04
C ARG A 371 -2.44 -3.08 1.06
N GLY A 372 -1.42 -3.87 0.71
CA GLY A 372 -0.41 -4.30 1.65
C GLY A 372 0.37 -3.12 2.22
N ALA A 373 0.70 -2.14 1.37
CA ALA A 373 1.41 -0.95 1.79
C ALA A 373 0.67 -0.15 2.88
N VAL A 374 -0.66 0.02 2.78
CA VAL A 374 -1.42 0.79 3.78
C VAL A 374 -1.83 -0.01 5.01
N GLU A 375 -2.25 -1.27 4.85
CA GLU A 375 -2.65 -2.11 5.99
C GLU A 375 -1.46 -2.42 6.90
N HIS A 376 -0.26 -2.61 6.33
CA HIS A 376 0.97 -2.93 7.07
C HIS A 376 1.87 -1.73 7.38
N ALA A 377 1.42 -0.50 7.10
CA ALA A 377 2.23 0.71 7.29
C ALA A 377 2.76 0.88 8.72
N GLY A 378 2.11 0.27 9.71
CA GLY A 378 2.62 0.16 11.08
C GLY A 378 2.50 1.45 11.91
N PHE A 379 1.77 2.45 11.43
CA PHE A 379 1.54 3.68 12.18
C PHE A 379 0.54 3.46 13.32
N PRO A 380 0.82 3.96 14.53
CA PRO A 380 -0.18 4.03 15.59
C PRO A 380 -1.37 4.89 15.16
N LYS A 381 -2.59 4.52 15.59
CA LYS A 381 -3.81 5.32 15.36
C LYS A 381 -3.75 6.76 15.91
N SER A 382 -2.82 7.04 16.82
CA SER A 382 -2.53 8.40 17.31
C SER A 382 -1.75 9.25 16.31
N THR A 383 -1.06 8.62 15.36
CA THR A 383 -0.26 9.23 14.31
C THR A 383 -1.06 9.27 13.00
N ALA A 384 -1.46 8.12 12.47
CA ALA A 384 -2.31 8.02 11.30
C ALA A 384 -3.26 6.85 11.47
N ALA A 385 -4.57 7.10 11.32
CA ALA A 385 -5.54 6.03 11.29
C ALA A 385 -5.55 5.37 9.92
N LEU A 386 -5.99 4.10 9.85
CA LEU A 386 -6.04 3.37 8.58
C LEU A 386 -6.91 4.06 7.53
N ASP A 387 -7.99 4.74 7.94
CA ASP A 387 -8.82 5.51 7.02
C ASP A 387 -8.09 6.70 6.40
N ASP A 388 -7.25 7.42 7.17
CA ASP A 388 -6.41 8.51 6.64
C ASP A 388 -5.39 7.96 5.61
N LEU A 389 -4.82 6.77 5.86
CA LEU A 389 -3.90 6.11 4.93
C LEU A 389 -4.60 5.64 3.63
N ILE A 390 -5.81 5.10 3.76
CA ILE A 390 -6.64 4.69 2.61
C ILE A 390 -7.05 5.90 1.78
N ASP A 391 -7.37 7.01 2.42
CA ASP A 391 -7.73 8.26 1.77
C ASP A 391 -6.52 8.82 0.99
N ALA A 392 -5.33 8.89 1.60
CA ALA A 392 -4.09 9.24 0.91
C ALA A 392 -3.76 8.29 -0.25
N ALA A 393 -3.95 6.98 -0.08
CA ALA A 393 -3.76 6.00 -1.15
C ALA A 393 -4.72 6.19 -2.32
N CYS A 394 -5.98 6.51 -2.05
CA CYS A 394 -6.96 6.80 -3.10
C CYS A 394 -6.50 7.97 -3.99
N LEU A 395 -6.01 9.04 -3.37
CA LEU A 395 -5.48 10.20 -4.08
C LEU A 395 -4.22 9.85 -4.88
N ALA A 396 -3.35 9.00 -4.34
CA ALA A 396 -2.15 8.54 -5.02
C ALA A 396 -2.51 7.71 -6.27
N VAL A 397 -3.47 6.78 -6.14
CA VAL A 397 -3.98 5.97 -7.26
C VAL A 397 -4.61 6.86 -8.33
N VAL A 398 -5.40 7.88 -7.95
CA VAL A 398 -5.96 8.85 -8.91
C VAL A 398 -4.84 9.64 -9.60
N ALA A 399 -3.81 10.04 -8.88
CA ALA A 399 -2.65 10.70 -9.45
C ALA A 399 -1.89 9.78 -10.41
N HIS A 400 -1.77 8.49 -10.10
CA HIS A 400 -1.11 7.50 -10.96
C HIS A 400 -1.90 7.24 -12.24
N LEU A 401 -3.22 7.12 -12.13
CA LEU A 401 -4.11 7.01 -13.30
C LEU A 401 -3.99 8.23 -14.21
N SER A 402 -3.62 9.40 -13.68
CA SER A 402 -3.41 10.61 -14.50
C SER A 402 -2.22 10.50 -15.47
N LEU A 403 -1.31 9.55 -15.24
CA LEU A 403 -0.14 9.33 -16.09
C LEU A 403 -0.53 8.77 -17.46
N GLU A 404 -1.66 8.07 -17.54
CA GLU A 404 -2.15 7.38 -18.74
C GLU A 404 -3.38 8.07 -19.36
N ARG A 405 -4.10 8.88 -18.58
CA ARG A 405 -5.37 9.49 -19.00
C ARG A 405 -5.66 10.80 -18.26
N PRO A 406 -6.40 11.74 -18.88
CA PRO A 406 -6.65 13.03 -18.28
C PRO A 406 -7.59 12.94 -17.07
N LEU A 407 -7.30 13.72 -16.03
CA LEU A 407 -8.23 13.94 -14.92
C LEU A 407 -9.40 14.84 -15.36
N LYS A 408 -10.55 14.65 -14.72
CA LYS A 408 -11.67 15.58 -14.78
C LYS A 408 -11.56 16.58 -13.64
N THR A 409 -12.21 17.74 -13.79
CA THR A 409 -12.21 18.81 -12.80
C THR A 409 -13.62 19.31 -12.54
N LEU A 410 -13.90 19.65 -11.28
CA LEU A 410 -15.09 20.34 -10.84
C LEU A 410 -14.70 21.73 -10.30
N PRO A 411 -15.41 22.80 -10.70
CA PRO A 411 -16.27 22.87 -11.89
C PRO A 411 -15.44 22.72 -13.18
N GLU A 412 -16.06 22.41 -14.33
CA GLU A 412 -15.36 22.25 -15.63
C GLU A 412 -14.49 23.45 -16.02
N ARG A 413 -14.86 24.65 -15.53
CA ARG A 413 -14.11 25.90 -15.71
C ARG A 413 -13.83 26.49 -14.33
N PRO A 414 -12.74 26.06 -13.67
CA PRO A 414 -12.44 26.50 -12.32
C PRO A 414 -12.01 27.96 -12.30
N GLN A 415 -12.43 28.67 -11.26
CA GLN A 415 -11.98 30.02 -10.97
C GLN A 415 -10.62 29.98 -10.25
N LYS A 416 -9.91 31.10 -10.26
CA LYS A 416 -8.75 31.31 -9.40
C LYS A 416 -9.13 32.27 -8.28
N ASP A 417 -8.60 32.04 -7.09
CA ASP A 417 -8.76 32.98 -5.98
C ASP A 417 -7.85 34.21 -6.14
N ALA A 418 -7.90 35.12 -5.16
CA ALA A 418 -7.10 36.35 -5.17
C ALA A 418 -5.58 36.12 -5.15
N ARG A 419 -5.11 34.92 -4.78
CA ARG A 419 -3.68 34.54 -4.77
C ARG A 419 -3.28 33.75 -6.03
N GLY A 420 -4.23 33.54 -6.95
CA GLY A 420 -4.02 32.81 -8.19
C GLY A 420 -4.05 31.29 -8.06
N LEU A 421 -4.54 30.76 -6.93
CA LEU A 421 -4.73 29.33 -6.71
C LEU A 421 -6.05 28.89 -7.34
N THR A 422 -6.04 27.77 -8.06
CA THR A 422 -7.20 27.25 -8.79
C THR A 422 -8.17 26.56 -7.84
N MET A 423 -9.39 27.08 -7.73
CA MET A 423 -10.48 26.55 -6.92
C MET A 423 -11.17 25.38 -7.63
N GLN A 424 -10.67 24.16 -7.42
CA GLN A 424 -11.17 22.97 -8.11
C GLN A 424 -11.06 21.69 -7.28
N MET A 425 -11.81 20.65 -7.67
CA MET A 425 -11.58 19.26 -7.23
C MET A 425 -11.36 18.39 -8.46
N VAL A 426 -10.26 17.66 -8.51
CA VAL A 426 -9.95 16.72 -9.60
C VAL A 426 -10.34 15.29 -9.27
N TYR A 427 -10.68 14.49 -10.27
CA TYR A 427 -10.97 13.05 -10.10
C TYR A 427 -10.69 12.27 -11.39
N ALA A 428 -10.56 10.95 -11.27
CA ALA A 428 -10.47 10.04 -12.42
C ALA A 428 -11.81 9.32 -12.63
N GLU A 429 -12.23 9.15 -13.88
CA GLU A 429 -13.42 8.37 -14.23
C GLU A 429 -13.12 6.87 -14.27
N LYS A 430 -14.12 6.01 -14.06
CA LYS A 430 -14.00 4.58 -14.32
C LYS A 430 -13.77 4.31 -15.81
N ILE A 431 -12.87 3.37 -16.15
CA ILE A 431 -12.76 2.87 -17.53
C ILE A 431 -14.04 2.09 -17.83
N LYS A 432 -14.69 2.42 -18.96
CA LYS A 432 -15.92 1.74 -19.41
C LYS A 432 -15.64 0.34 -19.93
#